data_AF-A0A4X1U6R5-F1
#
_entry.id   AF-A0A4X1U6R5-F1
#
_cell.length_a   1.000
_cell.length_b   1.000
_cell.length_c   1.000
_cell.angle_alpha   90.00
_cell.angle_beta   90.00
_cell.angle_gamma   90.00
#
_symmetry.space_group_name_H-M   'P 1'
#
loop_
_entity.id
_entity.type
_entity.pdbx_description
1 polymer ?
#
loop_
_entity_poly.entity_id
_entity_poly.type
_entity_poly.pdbx_seq_one_letter_code
_entity_poly.pdbx_strand_id
1 'polypeptide(L)'
;MRPSLYRGSSSIPPHLLPPDGTAAQGPDPPPFTARPAVPRVGGGPRPSLETARVAPSLQAVQDPQICPLPRTWSACSQEHSRRQEPDAWGRLPQAPASPGMPWHCHMHDTMGLPLLVLLLPLCCVSGLPFYNGFYYSNSLNGRNSGNGHGEGIFNGVKLVVETPEETLFSHRGANVTLPCRYRYEPALVSPRPVRIKWWKLSENGTLEQDVLVAIGLRHRSFGDYQGRVHLRRDREQEVSLEIRDLRLEDYGRYRCEVIDGLEDESGLVELELRGVVFPYQHPRGRYQFNFHEAQRACEEQDAVVASFEQLFRAWEEGLDWCNAGWLQDASVQYPITQTRHPCGGLSLAPGVRSYGPRHRRRHRYDVFCFAAALRGQVYYLEHPEKLTLAEAKEACQEDGAQIAKVGQLFAAWKFRGLDRCDAGWLADGSARYPVAHPRSNCGSVEPGVRSFGFPDPQSRNYGVYCHRPR
;
A
#
# COMPACT_ATOMS: atom_id res chain seq x y z
N MET A 1 57.93 12.22 21.30
CA MET A 1 59.11 12.80 22.00
C MET A 1 59.30 14.24 21.51
N ARG A 2 59.59 15.18 22.42
CA ARG A 2 60.21 16.51 22.16
C ARG A 2 61.73 16.38 22.42
N PRO A 3 62.64 17.21 21.85
CA PRO A 3 62.89 18.61 22.25
C PRO A 3 63.06 19.61 21.05
N SER A 4 62.68 20.90 21.15
CA SER A 4 63.45 22.09 21.63
C SER A 4 64.67 22.46 20.75
N LEU A 5 65.10 23.72 20.55
CA LEU A 5 64.63 25.11 20.78
C LEU A 5 65.69 26.04 20.10
N TYR A 6 65.38 27.28 19.68
CA TYR A 6 66.08 28.53 20.10
C TYR A 6 65.63 29.81 19.32
N ARG A 7 65.89 30.96 19.98
CA ARG A 7 65.63 32.39 19.69
C ARG A 7 65.89 32.87 18.24
N GLY A 8 65.35 34.00 17.75
CA GLY A 8 64.47 35.03 18.33
C GLY A 8 65.09 36.44 18.42
N SER A 9 64.43 37.47 17.85
CA SER A 9 64.71 38.91 18.07
C SER A 9 63.59 39.82 17.54
N SER A 10 63.39 40.99 18.14
CA SER A 10 62.22 41.88 17.99
C SER A 10 62.59 43.37 17.84
N SER A 11 61.87 44.15 17.02
CA SER A 11 61.92 45.64 17.09
C SER A 11 60.78 46.36 16.31
N ILE A 12 60.17 47.36 16.94
CA ILE A 12 59.00 48.23 16.60
C ILE A 12 59.29 49.59 17.29
N PRO A 13 59.00 50.83 16.79
CA PRO A 13 57.80 51.38 16.08
C PRO A 13 58.21 52.26 14.83
N PRO A 14 57.55 53.36 14.37
CA PRO A 14 56.20 53.93 14.63
C PRO A 14 55.33 54.37 13.41
N HIS A 15 54.09 54.75 13.77
CA HIS A 15 52.99 55.40 13.03
C HIS A 15 53.29 56.49 11.98
N LEU A 16 52.33 56.64 11.02
CA LEU A 16 51.73 57.91 10.58
C LEU A 16 50.36 57.67 9.87
N LEU A 17 49.44 58.65 9.95
CA LEU A 17 48.10 58.74 9.33
C LEU A 17 47.97 60.14 8.66
N PRO A 18 46.84 60.49 8.00
CA PRO A 18 46.32 60.10 6.68
C PRO A 18 46.41 61.30 5.69
N PRO A 19 45.66 61.33 4.56
CA PRO A 19 44.45 62.18 4.56
C PRO A 19 43.24 61.73 3.67
N ASP A 20 42.15 62.46 3.90
CA ASP A 20 40.79 62.56 3.31
C ASP A 20 40.44 62.09 1.88
N GLY A 21 39.16 61.74 1.67
CA GLY A 21 38.58 61.40 0.36
C GLY A 21 37.05 61.10 0.27
N THR A 22 36.18 61.99 0.75
CA THR A 22 34.76 62.20 0.32
C THR A 22 33.78 61.04 0.00
N ALA A 23 32.82 60.84 0.91
CA ALA A 23 31.34 60.90 0.73
C ALA A 23 30.57 60.13 -0.39
N ALA A 24 29.62 59.28 0.06
CA ALA A 24 28.24 59.19 -0.46
C ALA A 24 27.31 58.58 0.62
N GLN A 25 26.05 59.05 0.74
CA GLN A 25 25.11 58.68 1.81
C GLN A 25 23.95 57.80 1.34
N GLY A 26 23.69 56.72 2.11
CA GLY A 26 22.35 56.28 2.55
C GLY A 26 21.54 55.33 1.65
N PRO A 27 20.45 54.72 2.19
CA PRO A 27 19.90 54.84 3.56
C PRO A 27 19.91 53.53 4.38
N ASP A 28 19.81 53.69 5.71
CA ASP A 28 19.69 52.60 6.70
C ASP A 28 18.28 51.97 6.80
N PRO A 29 18.15 50.72 7.30
CA PRO A 29 16.86 50.09 7.61
C PRO A 29 16.25 50.59 8.95
N PRO A 30 14.90 50.62 9.09
CA PRO A 30 14.24 51.07 10.32
C PRO A 30 14.33 50.04 11.47
N PRO A 31 14.33 50.49 12.75
CA PRO A 31 14.68 49.66 13.91
C PRO A 31 13.51 48.92 14.57
N PHE A 32 13.87 47.93 15.40
CA PHE A 32 13.00 47.26 16.36
C PHE A 32 12.33 48.24 17.35
N THR A 33 11.06 48.01 17.66
CA THR A 33 10.35 48.67 18.79
C THR A 33 9.94 47.66 19.86
N ALA A 34 10.09 48.07 21.13
CA ALA A 34 9.87 47.22 22.30
C ALA A 34 8.44 47.34 22.86
N ARG A 35 8.08 46.38 23.73
CA ARG A 35 6.82 46.32 24.49
C ARG A 35 6.67 47.48 25.48
N PRO A 36 5.42 47.79 25.90
CA PRO A 36 5.12 48.14 27.29
C PRO A 36 4.23 47.10 28.01
N ALA A 37 3.96 47.33 29.29
CA ALA A 37 3.61 46.30 30.27
C ALA A 37 2.12 46.22 30.72
N VAL A 38 1.86 45.22 31.57
CA VAL A 38 0.57 44.76 32.13
C VAL A 38 0.17 45.52 33.42
N PRO A 39 -1.14 45.68 33.73
CA PRO A 39 -1.62 45.92 35.10
C PRO A 39 -2.06 44.62 35.81
N ARG A 40 -1.74 44.49 37.11
CA ARG A 40 -2.07 43.34 37.98
C ARG A 40 -3.41 43.50 38.72
N VAL A 41 -4.14 42.39 38.87
CA VAL A 41 -5.01 42.02 40.02
C VAL A 41 -4.92 40.48 40.08
N GLY A 42 -4.53 39.73 41.14
CA GLY A 42 -5.04 39.68 42.52
C GLY A 42 -6.24 38.72 42.60
N GLY A 43 -6.30 37.60 43.33
CA GLY A 43 -5.28 36.84 44.08
C GLY A 43 -5.89 35.70 44.94
N GLY A 44 -5.67 34.43 44.56
CA GLY A 44 -5.91 33.20 45.37
C GLY A 44 -7.37 32.76 45.63
N PRO A 45 -7.61 31.57 46.23
CA PRO A 45 -6.72 30.44 46.49
C PRO A 45 -7.15 29.11 45.80
N ARG A 46 -6.33 28.05 45.92
CA ARG A 46 -6.69 26.66 45.56
C ARG A 46 -7.62 26.02 46.59
N PRO A 47 -8.40 25.01 46.20
CA PRO A 47 -8.57 23.80 47.00
C PRO A 47 -7.99 22.54 46.32
N SER A 48 -7.97 21.45 47.08
CA SER A 48 -7.25 20.19 46.86
C SER A 48 -8.04 19.10 46.11
N LEU A 49 -7.38 17.95 45.90
CA LEU A 49 -7.91 16.70 45.35
C LEU A 49 -9.31 16.35 45.90
N GLU A 50 -10.19 15.82 45.04
CA GLU A 50 -10.87 14.56 45.33
C GLU A 50 -11.31 13.79 44.08
N THR A 51 -11.50 12.49 44.25
CA THR A 51 -11.82 11.49 43.21
C THR A 51 -13.28 11.51 42.77
N ALA A 52 -13.53 11.30 41.46
CA ALA A 52 -14.80 10.79 40.98
C ALA A 52 -14.62 9.89 39.73
N ARG A 53 -14.98 8.61 39.86
CA ARG A 53 -15.27 7.72 38.72
C ARG A 53 -16.72 7.96 38.29
N VAL A 54 -16.98 8.29 37.03
CA VAL A 54 -18.29 8.07 36.40
C VAL A 54 -18.07 7.67 34.94
N ALA A 55 -18.63 6.52 34.55
CA ALA A 55 -18.78 6.12 33.16
C ALA A 55 -20.22 6.39 32.70
N PRO A 56 -20.48 6.73 31.43
CA PRO A 56 -21.81 6.67 30.86
C PRO A 56 -21.97 5.39 30.03
N SER A 57 -22.77 4.48 30.55
CA SER A 57 -23.47 3.46 29.74
C SER A 57 -24.45 4.14 28.78
N LEU A 58 -24.48 3.74 27.52
CA LEU A 58 -25.60 4.02 26.61
C LEU A 58 -26.19 2.71 26.12
N GLN A 59 -27.45 2.48 26.47
CA GLN A 59 -28.22 1.30 26.07
C GLN A 59 -28.73 1.47 24.63
N ALA A 60 -28.92 0.33 23.97
CA ALA A 60 -29.60 0.28 22.68
C ALA A 60 -31.06 0.72 22.79
N VAL A 61 -31.56 1.39 21.75
CA VAL A 61 -32.99 1.55 21.46
C VAL A 61 -33.25 0.94 20.09
N GLN A 62 -34.25 0.06 19.99
CA GLN A 62 -34.64 -0.60 18.76
C GLN A 62 -35.70 0.21 18.00
N ASP A 63 -35.65 0.03 16.67
CA ASP A 63 -36.58 0.38 15.58
C ASP A 63 -38.10 0.16 15.84
N PRO A 64 -39.03 0.49 14.91
CA PRO A 64 -38.90 1.17 13.60
C PRO A 64 -39.98 2.25 13.27
N GLN A 65 -39.90 2.92 12.11
CA GLN A 65 -41.05 3.04 11.17
C GLN A 65 -40.67 3.53 9.74
N ILE A 66 -41.64 3.47 8.81
CA ILE A 66 -41.46 3.29 7.36
C ILE A 66 -42.05 4.45 6.51
N CYS A 67 -41.51 4.64 5.28
CA CYS A 67 -42.07 5.36 4.10
C CYS A 67 -42.03 6.91 4.05
N PRO A 68 -42.16 7.56 2.85
CA PRO A 68 -41.98 7.06 1.47
C PRO A 68 -41.19 8.02 0.51
N LEU A 69 -41.01 7.56 -0.74
CA LEU A 69 -40.57 8.35 -1.92
C LEU A 69 -41.58 9.43 -2.35
N PRO A 70 -41.16 10.40 -3.18
CA PRO A 70 -42.00 10.90 -4.27
C PRO A 70 -41.37 10.77 -5.67
N ARG A 71 -42.24 10.60 -6.69
CA ARG A 71 -41.89 10.61 -8.12
C ARG A 71 -42.30 11.94 -8.79
N THR A 72 -41.55 12.31 -9.83
CA THR A 72 -41.96 13.02 -11.07
C THR A 72 -42.95 14.19 -11.01
N TRP A 73 -42.52 15.35 -11.51
CA TRP A 73 -43.38 16.28 -12.27
C TRP A 73 -42.71 16.64 -13.61
N SER A 74 -43.52 17.04 -14.58
CA SER A 74 -43.25 16.98 -16.02
C SER A 74 -42.99 18.35 -16.69
N ALA A 75 -42.63 18.31 -17.97
CA ALA A 75 -42.12 19.45 -18.75
C ALA A 75 -43.18 20.35 -19.39
N CYS A 76 -42.78 21.60 -19.67
CA CYS A 76 -43.23 22.47 -20.77
C CYS A 76 -42.25 23.67 -20.84
N SER A 77 -41.96 24.37 -21.93
CA SER A 77 -41.79 24.14 -23.38
C SER A 77 -41.55 25.55 -23.97
N GLN A 78 -40.57 25.73 -24.89
CA GLN A 78 -40.53 26.80 -25.91
C GLN A 78 -40.52 28.29 -25.44
N GLU A 79 -40.08 29.30 -26.21
CA GLU A 79 -39.38 29.44 -27.50
C GLU A 79 -38.59 30.77 -27.45
N HIS A 80 -37.42 30.88 -28.09
CA HIS A 80 -37.11 32.13 -28.81
C HIS A 80 -36.17 31.88 -29.99
N SER A 81 -36.63 32.26 -31.18
CA SER A 81 -35.98 31.99 -32.47
C SER A 81 -35.36 33.24 -33.10
N ARG A 82 -34.65 33.06 -34.22
CA ARG A 82 -33.92 34.01 -35.11
C ARG A 82 -32.41 34.16 -34.84
N ARG A 83 -31.51 34.19 -35.85
CA ARG A 83 -31.68 34.05 -37.32
C ARG A 83 -30.34 33.77 -38.05
N GLN A 84 -30.43 33.01 -39.15
CA GLN A 84 -29.72 33.16 -40.44
C GLN A 84 -28.18 33.02 -40.55
N GLU A 85 -27.78 31.85 -41.04
CA GLU A 85 -26.83 31.62 -42.15
C GLU A 85 -27.28 32.37 -43.45
N PRO A 86 -26.43 32.55 -44.52
CA PRO A 86 -26.01 31.42 -45.37
C PRO A 86 -24.67 31.53 -46.20
N ASP A 87 -24.41 30.44 -46.94
CA ASP A 87 -23.73 30.33 -48.25
C ASP A 87 -22.20 30.13 -48.41
N ALA A 88 -21.80 28.84 -48.38
CA ALA A 88 -21.39 28.03 -49.56
C ALA A 88 -20.00 28.18 -50.25
N TRP A 89 -19.70 27.13 -51.06
CA TRP A 89 -18.49 26.83 -51.87
C TRP A 89 -17.24 26.37 -51.06
N GLY A 90 -16.60 25.21 -51.32
CA GLY A 90 -16.90 24.09 -52.22
C GLY A 90 -15.67 23.19 -52.49
N ARG A 91 -15.90 21.99 -53.08
CA ARG A 91 -14.93 21.02 -53.69
C ARG A 91 -14.21 19.98 -52.80
N LEU A 92 -14.65 18.72 -52.99
CA LEU A 92 -13.85 17.47 -53.00
C LEU A 92 -13.04 17.38 -54.33
N PRO A 93 -11.95 16.58 -54.48
CA PRO A 93 -12.09 15.11 -54.56
C PRO A 93 -10.90 14.18 -54.16
N GLN A 94 -11.27 12.92 -53.91
CA GLN A 94 -10.61 11.63 -54.27
C GLN A 94 -9.19 11.25 -53.79
N ALA A 95 -9.06 9.95 -53.49
CA ALA A 95 -7.81 9.22 -53.25
C ALA A 95 -7.40 8.40 -54.49
N PRO A 96 -6.12 7.98 -54.60
CA PRO A 96 -5.69 6.94 -55.53
C PRO A 96 -5.56 5.56 -54.86
N ALA A 97 -5.74 4.49 -55.65
CA ALA A 97 -5.65 3.10 -55.24
C ALA A 97 -4.32 2.43 -55.64
N SER A 98 -4.05 1.27 -55.05
CA SER A 98 -2.90 0.40 -55.36
C SER A 98 -3.08 -0.41 -56.66
N PRO A 99 -2.01 -0.77 -57.38
CA PRO A 99 -1.93 -1.99 -58.20
C PRO A 99 -1.60 -3.20 -57.29
N GLY A 100 -1.81 -4.48 -57.64
CA GLY A 100 -2.33 -5.06 -58.87
C GLY A 100 -1.72 -6.45 -59.15
N MET A 101 -2.36 -7.52 -58.65
CA MET A 101 -2.55 -8.85 -59.30
C MET A 101 -1.32 -9.75 -59.68
N PRO A 102 -1.52 -11.04 -60.07
CA PRO A 102 -2.48 -12.06 -59.58
C PRO A 102 -1.83 -13.48 -59.43
N TRP A 103 -2.67 -14.52 -59.57
CA TRP A 103 -2.41 -15.98 -59.64
C TRP A 103 -2.42 -16.71 -58.27
N HIS A 104 -2.98 -17.91 -58.11
CA HIS A 104 -3.79 -18.81 -58.99
C HIS A 104 -4.97 -19.42 -58.20
N CYS A 105 -6.00 -19.94 -58.89
CA CYS A 105 -7.00 -20.86 -58.35
C CYS A 105 -6.90 -22.23 -59.05
N HIS A 106 -7.19 -23.32 -58.33
CA HIS A 106 -7.72 -24.56 -58.91
C HIS A 106 -8.68 -25.22 -57.92
N MET A 107 -9.93 -25.38 -58.33
CA MET A 107 -10.91 -26.27 -57.69
C MET A 107 -11.04 -27.55 -58.53
N HIS A 108 -11.55 -28.60 -57.89
CA HIS A 108 -12.29 -29.69 -58.53
C HIS A 108 -13.68 -29.75 -57.88
N ASP A 109 -14.72 -29.48 -58.65
CA ASP A 109 -15.83 -30.42 -59.00
C ASP A 109 -16.17 -31.56 -57.99
N THR A 110 -17.44 -31.93 -57.72
CA THR A 110 -18.73 -31.58 -58.37
C THR A 110 -19.96 -32.09 -57.56
N MET A 111 -21.11 -31.39 -57.72
CA MET A 111 -22.53 -31.86 -57.73
C MET A 111 -23.22 -32.51 -56.49
N GLY A 112 -24.45 -32.05 -56.19
CA GLY A 112 -25.50 -32.85 -55.49
C GLY A 112 -26.48 -32.10 -54.56
N LEU A 113 -27.65 -31.67 -55.06
CA LEU A 113 -28.83 -31.15 -54.30
C LEU A 113 -29.85 -32.28 -53.97
N PRO A 114 -30.95 -32.09 -53.19
CA PRO A 114 -31.49 -30.89 -52.50
C PRO A 114 -31.95 -31.10 -51.01
N LEU A 115 -32.58 -30.04 -50.47
CA LEU A 115 -33.29 -29.93 -49.18
C LEU A 115 -34.28 -31.07 -48.82
N LEU A 116 -34.33 -31.44 -47.53
CA LEU A 116 -35.60 -31.60 -46.81
C LEU A 116 -35.43 -31.23 -45.31
N VAL A 117 -36.46 -30.60 -44.74
CA VAL A 117 -36.50 -30.11 -43.35
C VAL A 117 -37.28 -31.08 -42.47
N LEU A 118 -36.75 -31.45 -41.28
CA LEU A 118 -37.48 -31.54 -39.99
C LEU A 118 -36.67 -32.16 -38.83
N LEU A 119 -36.81 -31.55 -37.65
CA LEU A 119 -36.68 -32.09 -36.28
C LEU A 119 -35.29 -32.45 -35.70
N LEU A 120 -34.83 -31.58 -34.79
CA LEU A 120 -33.80 -31.85 -33.78
C LEU A 120 -34.27 -32.86 -32.74
N PRO A 121 -33.33 -33.56 -32.09
CA PRO A 121 -33.13 -33.33 -30.65
C PRO A 121 -31.68 -33.00 -30.30
N LEU A 122 -31.47 -32.04 -29.39
CA LEU A 122 -30.15 -31.75 -28.83
C LEU A 122 -29.74 -32.85 -27.83
N CYS A 123 -28.54 -33.40 -28.00
CA CYS A 123 -27.80 -34.10 -26.96
C CYS A 123 -26.46 -33.39 -26.70
N CYS A 124 -25.84 -33.73 -25.57
CA CYS A 124 -24.51 -33.29 -25.13
C CYS A 124 -24.41 -31.85 -24.58
N VAL A 125 -25.13 -31.59 -23.49
CA VAL A 125 -24.65 -30.66 -22.45
C VAL A 125 -23.56 -31.36 -21.64
N SER A 126 -22.40 -30.74 -21.46
CA SER A 126 -21.36 -31.21 -20.55
C SER A 126 -20.74 -30.04 -19.77
N GLY A 127 -20.69 -30.17 -18.44
CA GLY A 127 -19.99 -29.24 -17.56
C GLY A 127 -20.84 -28.19 -16.84
N LEU A 128 -21.55 -28.60 -15.79
CA LEU A 128 -21.91 -27.72 -14.67
C LEU A 128 -21.21 -28.20 -13.39
N PRO A 129 -20.87 -27.29 -12.45
CA PRO A 129 -19.97 -27.60 -11.34
C PRO A 129 -20.64 -28.48 -10.28
N PHE A 130 -19.84 -29.34 -9.64
CA PHE A 130 -20.26 -30.17 -8.52
C PHE A 130 -20.59 -29.32 -7.28
N TYR A 131 -21.86 -28.94 -7.13
CA TYR A 131 -22.40 -28.32 -5.93
C TYR A 131 -23.07 -29.41 -5.06
N ASN A 132 -22.37 -29.86 -4.01
CA ASN A 132 -22.92 -30.83 -3.05
C ASN A 132 -23.88 -30.14 -2.05
N GLY A 133 -25.08 -29.77 -2.52
CA GLY A 133 -26.15 -29.25 -1.68
C GLY A 133 -27.09 -30.36 -1.20
N PHE A 134 -26.82 -30.96 -0.04
CA PHE A 134 -27.77 -31.85 0.62
C PHE A 134 -28.85 -31.05 1.35
N TYR A 135 -29.97 -30.79 0.68
CA TYR A 135 -31.18 -30.24 1.31
C TYR A 135 -32.06 -31.38 1.86
N TYR A 136 -32.17 -31.49 3.19
CA TYR A 136 -33.24 -32.27 3.81
C TYR A 136 -34.48 -31.41 4.01
N SER A 137 -35.59 -31.81 3.39
CA SER A 137 -36.90 -31.20 3.60
C SER A 137 -37.48 -31.63 4.95
N ASN A 138 -37.78 -30.67 5.84
CA ASN A 138 -38.56 -30.94 7.04
C ASN A 138 -40.01 -31.32 6.68
N SER A 139 -40.31 -32.63 6.67
CA SER A 139 -41.68 -33.11 6.57
C SER A 139 -42.34 -33.15 7.94
N LEU A 140 -43.00 -32.04 8.31
CA LEU A 140 -43.91 -31.99 9.45
C LEU A 140 -45.26 -32.61 9.07
N ASN A 141 -45.39 -33.94 9.18
CA ASN A 141 -46.63 -34.62 9.59
C ASN A 141 -46.43 -36.13 9.75
N GLY A 142 -46.58 -36.63 10.98
CA GLY A 142 -46.39 -38.05 11.32
C GLY A 142 -46.93 -38.37 12.71
N ARG A 143 -48.24 -38.25 12.90
CA ARG A 143 -48.91 -38.55 14.18
C ARG A 143 -49.02 -40.06 14.37
N ASN A 144 -48.18 -40.67 15.21
CA ASN A 144 -48.56 -41.90 15.91
C ASN A 144 -47.73 -42.19 17.17
N SER A 145 -48.38 -42.83 18.14
CA SER A 145 -47.80 -43.21 19.44
C SER A 145 -46.84 -44.38 19.32
N GLY A 146 -45.72 -44.33 20.05
CA GLY A 146 -44.79 -45.44 20.19
C GLY A 146 -43.81 -45.18 21.32
N ASN A 147 -43.88 -45.98 22.39
CA ASN A 147 -42.96 -45.87 23.52
C ASN A 147 -41.58 -46.42 23.12
N GLY A 148 -40.54 -45.59 23.15
CA GLY A 148 -39.19 -46.00 22.78
C GLY A 148 -38.14 -45.00 23.24
N HIS A 149 -37.20 -45.46 24.06
CA HIS A 149 -35.99 -44.71 24.40
C HIS A 149 -35.13 -44.55 23.13
N GLY A 150 -35.30 -43.42 22.46
CA GLY A 150 -34.36 -42.91 21.46
C GLY A 150 -33.55 -41.77 22.06
N GLU A 151 -32.40 -42.08 22.66
CA GLU A 151 -31.39 -41.04 22.90
C GLU A 151 -30.93 -40.51 21.54
N GLY A 152 -31.40 -39.33 21.17
CA GLY A 152 -30.92 -38.62 19.99
C GLY A 152 -29.49 -38.19 20.25
N ILE A 153 -28.52 -38.90 19.65
CA ILE A 153 -27.08 -38.66 19.79
C ILE A 153 -26.66 -37.40 19.02
N PHE A 154 -27.16 -36.24 19.46
CA PHE A 154 -26.45 -34.98 19.32
C PHE A 154 -25.76 -34.70 20.65
N ASN A 155 -24.61 -35.35 20.85
CA ASN A 155 -23.67 -34.94 21.88
C ASN A 155 -23.34 -33.48 21.61
N GLY A 156 -23.78 -32.58 22.49
CA GLY A 156 -23.65 -31.11 22.37
C GLY A 156 -22.21 -30.63 22.55
N VAL A 157 -21.28 -31.26 21.84
CA VAL A 157 -19.89 -30.89 21.71
C VAL A 157 -19.80 -29.84 20.63
N LYS A 158 -19.25 -28.69 20.97
CA LYS A 158 -18.98 -27.59 20.05
C LYS A 158 -17.50 -27.54 19.74
N LEU A 159 -17.11 -27.60 18.47
CA LEU A 159 -15.80 -27.18 18.00
C LEU A 159 -15.64 -25.65 18.21
N VAL A 160 -14.46 -25.20 18.65
CA VAL A 160 -14.11 -23.79 18.81
C VAL A 160 -12.71 -23.56 18.28
N VAL A 161 -12.54 -22.55 17.43
CA VAL A 161 -11.22 -22.10 16.93
C VAL A 161 -10.79 -20.83 17.65
N GLU A 162 -9.54 -20.79 18.09
CA GLU A 162 -8.90 -19.69 18.81
C GLU A 162 -7.78 -19.09 17.94
N THR A 163 -7.93 -17.82 17.58
CA THR A 163 -6.94 -17.00 16.89
C THR A 163 -6.76 -15.67 17.64
N PRO A 164 -5.59 -15.01 17.54
CA PRO A 164 -5.38 -13.71 18.17
C PRO A 164 -6.27 -12.63 17.53
N GLU A 165 -6.75 -11.69 18.36
CA GLU A 165 -7.43 -10.47 17.91
C GLU A 165 -6.44 -9.39 17.44
N GLU A 166 -5.18 -9.46 17.90
CA GLU A 166 -4.12 -8.49 17.58
C GLU A 166 -3.39 -8.84 16.27
N THR A 167 -3.12 -7.81 15.46
CA THR A 167 -2.32 -7.90 14.23
C THR A 167 -0.86 -8.29 14.52
N LEU A 168 -0.34 -9.29 13.80
CA LEU A 168 1.01 -9.81 13.98
C LEU A 168 2.02 -9.03 13.12
N PHE A 169 3.01 -8.41 13.76
CA PHE A 169 4.06 -7.66 13.06
C PHE A 169 5.34 -8.47 12.87
N SER A 170 5.79 -8.60 11.62
CA SER A 170 7.05 -9.26 11.26
C SER A 170 7.89 -8.43 10.28
N HIS A 171 8.95 -9.01 9.70
CA HIS A 171 9.82 -8.38 8.72
C HIS A 171 10.22 -9.34 7.60
N ARG A 172 10.65 -8.79 6.45
CA ARG A 172 11.01 -9.59 5.26
C ARG A 172 12.13 -10.60 5.57
N GLY A 173 11.97 -11.81 5.06
CA GLY A 173 12.82 -12.98 5.27
C GLY A 173 12.74 -13.59 6.68
N ALA A 174 11.88 -13.09 7.57
CA ALA A 174 11.65 -13.73 8.86
C ALA A 174 10.85 -15.03 8.69
N ASN A 175 10.89 -15.89 9.70
CA ASN A 175 9.89 -16.93 9.88
C ASN A 175 8.84 -16.39 10.85
N VAL A 176 7.56 -16.64 10.57
CA VAL A 176 6.45 -16.27 11.46
C VAL A 176 5.57 -17.49 11.72
N THR A 177 4.95 -17.54 12.88
CA THR A 177 3.87 -18.49 13.18
C THR A 177 2.57 -17.71 13.25
N LEU A 178 1.59 -18.06 12.41
CA LEU A 178 0.22 -17.58 12.51
C LEU A 178 -0.52 -18.48 13.52
N PRO A 179 -0.87 -17.98 14.72
CA PRO A 179 -1.44 -18.83 15.76
C PRO A 179 -2.85 -19.26 15.41
N CYS A 180 -3.10 -20.57 15.47
CA CYS A 180 -4.44 -21.15 15.42
C CYS A 180 -4.46 -22.41 16.29
N ARG A 181 -5.34 -22.40 17.29
CA ARG A 181 -5.63 -23.54 18.17
C ARG A 181 -7.10 -23.90 18.01
N TYR A 182 -7.45 -25.16 18.22
CA TYR A 182 -8.85 -25.56 18.34
C TYR A 182 -9.08 -26.34 19.62
N ARG A 183 -10.30 -26.25 20.16
CA ARG A 183 -10.76 -27.04 21.29
C ARG A 183 -12.20 -27.50 21.09
N TYR A 184 -12.63 -28.42 21.93
CA TYR A 184 -14.00 -28.89 21.98
C TYR A 184 -14.62 -28.52 23.34
N GLU A 185 -15.87 -28.08 23.33
CA GLU A 185 -16.64 -27.72 24.51
C GLU A 185 -17.94 -28.56 24.57
N PRO A 186 -18.07 -29.52 25.51
CA PRO A 186 -17.06 -29.99 26.46
C PRO A 186 -15.90 -30.74 25.81
N ALA A 187 -14.78 -30.85 26.53
CA ALA A 187 -13.59 -31.55 26.07
C ALA A 187 -13.88 -33.03 25.75
N LEU A 188 -13.38 -33.49 24.60
CA LEU A 188 -13.55 -34.87 24.16
C LEU A 188 -12.67 -35.86 24.94
N VAL A 189 -13.22 -37.05 25.18
CA VAL A 189 -12.50 -38.18 25.82
C VAL A 189 -11.48 -38.82 24.87
N SER A 190 -11.69 -38.71 23.55
CA SER A 190 -10.80 -39.22 22.51
C SER A 190 -10.59 -38.18 21.40
N PRO A 191 -9.37 -38.05 20.83
CA PRO A 191 -9.13 -37.17 19.69
C PRO A 191 -9.95 -37.60 18.47
N ARG A 192 -10.52 -36.62 17.76
CA ARG A 192 -11.18 -36.82 16.46
C ARG A 192 -10.28 -36.39 15.30
N PRO A 193 -10.35 -37.06 14.13
CA PRO A 193 -9.53 -36.72 12.98
C PRO A 193 -10.06 -35.48 12.26
N VAL A 194 -9.47 -34.32 12.55
CA VAL A 194 -9.83 -33.06 11.87
C VAL A 194 -9.11 -32.87 10.53
N ARG A 195 -9.76 -32.12 9.62
CA ARG A 195 -9.14 -31.52 8.44
C ARG A 195 -8.86 -30.05 8.71
N ILE A 196 -7.64 -29.61 8.42
CA ILE A 196 -7.21 -28.21 8.54
C ILE A 196 -7.11 -27.63 7.13
N LYS A 197 -7.62 -26.42 6.94
CA LYS A 197 -7.39 -25.59 5.75
C LYS A 197 -6.90 -24.21 6.19
N TRP A 198 -5.86 -23.73 5.52
CA TRP A 198 -5.35 -22.37 5.62
C TRP A 198 -5.41 -21.72 4.24
N TRP A 199 -5.98 -20.52 4.19
CA TRP A 199 -5.96 -19.70 2.98
C TRP A 199 -5.74 -18.23 3.29
N LYS A 200 -5.15 -17.52 2.33
CA LYS A 200 -5.00 -16.07 2.37
C LYS A 200 -6.26 -15.43 1.79
N LEU A 201 -6.84 -14.49 2.52
CA LEU A 201 -8.00 -13.74 2.09
C LEU A 201 -7.65 -12.75 0.98
N SER A 202 -8.64 -12.51 0.15
CA SER A 202 -8.60 -11.49 -0.89
C SER A 202 -8.85 -10.10 -0.32
N GLU A 203 -8.02 -9.13 -0.71
CA GLU A 203 -8.24 -7.71 -0.39
C GLU A 203 -8.99 -6.98 -1.51
N ASN A 204 -8.90 -7.47 -2.76
CA ASN A 204 -9.30 -6.71 -3.96
C ASN A 204 -10.31 -7.45 -4.86
N GLY A 205 -11.06 -8.42 -4.33
CA GLY A 205 -11.98 -9.25 -5.12
C GLY A 205 -11.30 -10.27 -6.04
N THR A 206 -9.99 -10.52 -5.86
CA THR A 206 -9.34 -11.74 -6.36
C THR A 206 -9.90 -12.98 -5.66
N LEU A 207 -9.62 -14.18 -6.16
CA LEU A 207 -9.97 -15.41 -5.45
C LEU A 207 -9.18 -15.53 -4.13
N GLU A 208 -9.77 -16.15 -3.11
CA GLU A 208 -9.02 -16.60 -1.92
C GLU A 208 -7.91 -17.57 -2.38
N GLN A 209 -6.71 -17.42 -1.83
CA GLN A 209 -5.55 -18.21 -2.23
C GLN A 209 -5.34 -19.34 -1.21
N ASP A 210 -5.53 -20.60 -1.62
CA ASP A 210 -5.13 -21.76 -0.82
C ASP A 210 -3.64 -21.63 -0.43
N VAL A 211 -3.33 -21.85 0.85
CA VAL A 211 -1.96 -21.80 1.37
C VAL A 211 -1.50 -23.21 1.75
N LEU A 212 -2.28 -23.89 2.60
CA LEU A 212 -2.02 -25.25 3.05
C LEU A 212 -3.32 -25.99 3.40
N VAL A 213 -3.40 -27.28 3.07
CA VAL A 213 -4.45 -28.19 3.52
C VAL A 213 -3.80 -29.41 4.19
N ALA A 214 -4.31 -29.85 5.33
CA ALA A 214 -3.83 -31.03 6.04
C ALA A 214 -4.96 -31.94 6.54
N ILE A 215 -4.70 -33.24 6.55
CA ILE A 215 -5.57 -34.29 7.10
C ILE A 215 -4.65 -35.28 7.83
N GLY A 216 -4.69 -35.25 9.17
CA GLY A 216 -3.75 -35.98 10.02
C GLY A 216 -2.29 -35.66 9.65
N LEU A 217 -1.49 -36.70 9.37
CA LEU A 217 -0.07 -36.53 9.02
C LEU A 217 0.17 -35.95 7.62
N ARG A 218 -0.78 -36.12 6.68
CA ARG A 218 -0.66 -35.67 5.28
C ARG A 218 -0.97 -34.19 5.17
N HIS A 219 -0.15 -33.45 4.44
CA HIS A 219 -0.38 -32.03 4.12
C HIS A 219 0.00 -31.74 2.66
N ARG A 220 -0.56 -30.66 2.12
CA ARG A 220 -0.26 -30.12 0.79
C ARG A 220 -0.26 -28.60 0.87
N SER A 221 0.80 -27.98 0.36
CA SER A 221 0.90 -26.53 0.17
C SER A 221 0.73 -26.13 -1.30
N PHE A 222 0.40 -24.87 -1.54
CA PHE A 222 -0.05 -24.38 -2.85
C PHE A 222 0.68 -23.10 -3.26
N GLY A 223 0.85 -22.89 -4.57
CA GLY A 223 1.52 -21.72 -5.13
C GLY A 223 2.91 -21.44 -4.51
N ASP A 224 3.22 -20.17 -4.31
CA ASP A 224 4.47 -19.69 -3.74
C ASP A 224 4.74 -20.07 -2.28
N TYR A 225 3.78 -20.71 -1.60
CA TYR A 225 3.94 -21.23 -0.25
C TYR A 225 4.58 -22.63 -0.22
N GLN A 226 4.69 -23.31 -1.36
CA GLN A 226 5.30 -24.64 -1.45
C GLN A 226 6.74 -24.65 -0.92
N GLY A 227 7.03 -25.61 -0.03
CA GLY A 227 8.30 -25.73 0.69
C GLY A 227 8.56 -24.68 1.78
N ARG A 228 7.77 -23.59 1.85
CA ARG A 228 7.92 -22.54 2.86
C ARG A 228 6.98 -22.70 4.06
N VAL A 229 5.79 -23.26 3.86
CA VAL A 229 4.76 -23.35 4.91
C VAL A 229 4.60 -24.74 5.51
N HIS A 230 4.46 -24.79 6.83
CA HIS A 230 4.33 -26.02 7.62
C HIS A 230 3.34 -25.80 8.76
N LEU A 231 2.62 -26.84 9.19
CA LEU A 231 1.86 -26.80 10.44
C LEU A 231 2.78 -27.13 11.61
N ARG A 232 2.71 -26.34 12.68
CA ARG A 232 3.26 -26.75 13.99
C ARG A 232 2.46 -27.94 14.51
N ARG A 233 3.13 -28.88 15.19
CA ARG A 233 2.53 -30.13 15.69
C ARG A 233 2.95 -30.44 17.12
N ASP A 234 3.25 -29.38 17.87
CA ASP A 234 3.88 -29.44 19.19
C ASP A 234 2.88 -29.93 20.26
N ARG A 235 1.57 -29.88 19.96
CA ARG A 235 0.44 -30.35 20.75
C ARG A 235 -0.66 -30.82 19.79
N GLU A 236 -1.53 -31.74 20.21
CA GLU A 236 -2.57 -32.33 19.34
C GLU A 236 -3.56 -31.31 18.76
N GLN A 237 -3.83 -30.24 19.53
CA GLN A 237 -4.75 -29.14 19.20
C GLN A 237 -4.07 -27.93 18.54
N GLU A 238 -2.76 -28.04 18.24
CA GLU A 238 -1.97 -26.99 17.62
C GLU A 238 -2.07 -27.10 16.09
N VAL A 239 -2.67 -26.09 15.45
CA VAL A 239 -2.82 -26.03 13.97
C VAL A 239 -2.28 -24.73 13.39
N SER A 240 -1.42 -24.06 14.15
CA SER A 240 -0.70 -22.85 13.78
C SER A 240 0.19 -23.05 12.55
N LEU A 241 0.15 -22.10 11.62
CA LEU A 241 0.90 -22.13 10.37
C LEU A 241 2.27 -21.43 10.54
N GLU A 242 3.36 -22.16 10.43
CA GLU A 242 4.70 -21.58 10.26
C GLU A 242 4.90 -21.20 8.78
N ILE A 243 5.14 -19.92 8.50
CA ILE A 243 5.58 -19.42 7.19
C ILE A 243 7.06 -19.04 7.29
N ARG A 244 7.90 -19.65 6.45
CA ARG A 244 9.34 -19.34 6.37
C ARG A 244 9.66 -18.39 5.23
N ASP A 245 10.74 -17.62 5.41
CA ASP A 245 11.22 -16.64 4.42
C ASP A 245 10.10 -15.71 3.91
N LEU A 246 9.60 -14.85 4.81
CA LEU A 246 8.50 -13.93 4.50
C LEU A 246 8.84 -12.99 3.34
N ARG A 247 7.97 -12.98 2.33
CA ARG A 247 8.05 -12.14 1.12
C ARG A 247 7.14 -10.92 1.24
N LEU A 248 7.24 -9.98 0.29
CA LEU A 248 6.39 -8.79 0.27
C LEU A 248 4.93 -9.12 -0.08
N GLU A 249 4.68 -10.30 -0.62
CA GLU A 249 3.36 -10.78 -1.03
C GLU A 249 2.67 -11.59 0.07
N ASP A 250 3.38 -11.93 1.16
CA ASP A 250 2.88 -12.76 2.25
C ASP A 250 2.12 -11.96 3.33
N TYR A 251 2.17 -10.62 3.37
CA TYR A 251 1.33 -9.84 4.31
C TYR A 251 -0.14 -9.89 3.92
N GLY A 252 -1.04 -9.72 4.89
CA GLY A 252 -2.48 -9.68 4.71
C GLY A 252 -3.19 -10.59 5.70
N ARG A 253 -4.48 -10.81 5.48
CA ARG A 253 -5.34 -11.62 6.38
C ARG A 253 -5.39 -13.07 5.93
N TYR A 254 -5.30 -13.99 6.88
CA TYR A 254 -5.37 -15.43 6.69
C TYR A 254 -6.56 -16.01 7.46
N ARG A 255 -7.25 -17.00 6.89
CA ARG A 255 -8.26 -17.80 7.60
C ARG A 255 -7.69 -19.18 7.91
N CYS A 256 -7.84 -19.58 9.17
CA CYS A 256 -7.66 -20.95 9.64
C CYS A 256 -9.05 -21.58 9.77
N GLU A 257 -9.32 -22.65 9.03
CA GLU A 257 -10.56 -23.42 9.09
C GLU A 257 -10.24 -24.84 9.60
N VAL A 258 -10.98 -25.28 10.62
CA VAL A 258 -10.90 -26.63 11.19
C VAL A 258 -12.24 -27.32 10.98
N ILE A 259 -12.20 -28.51 10.40
CA ILE A 259 -13.38 -29.29 9.99
C ILE A 259 -13.36 -30.66 10.67
N ASP A 260 -14.42 -30.97 11.41
CA ASP A 260 -14.69 -32.27 12.04
C ASP A 260 -16.00 -32.85 11.49
N GLY A 261 -15.90 -33.62 10.40
CA GLY A 261 -17.04 -34.27 9.75
C GLY A 261 -18.01 -33.27 9.09
N LEU A 262 -19.01 -32.83 9.85
CA LEU A 262 -20.02 -31.83 9.46
C LEU A 262 -19.94 -30.53 10.27
N GLU A 263 -19.07 -30.46 11.28
CA GLU A 263 -18.80 -29.25 12.05
C GLU A 263 -17.60 -28.52 11.44
N ASP A 264 -17.78 -27.26 11.04
CA ASP A 264 -16.72 -26.37 10.59
C ASP A 264 -16.69 -25.10 11.43
N GLU A 265 -15.50 -24.71 11.89
CA GLU A 265 -15.26 -23.44 12.57
C GLU A 265 -13.99 -22.78 12.03
N SER A 266 -13.93 -21.45 12.12
CA SER A 266 -12.80 -20.71 11.56
C SER A 266 -12.42 -19.46 12.35
N GLY A 267 -11.11 -19.16 12.34
CA GLY A 267 -10.52 -17.97 12.92
C GLY A 267 -9.73 -17.18 11.88
N LEU A 268 -9.53 -15.88 12.14
CA LEU A 268 -8.77 -14.98 11.30
C LEU A 268 -7.47 -14.57 11.99
N VAL A 269 -6.38 -14.49 11.22
CA VAL A 269 -5.09 -13.98 11.66
C VAL A 269 -4.60 -12.94 10.67
N GLU A 270 -4.28 -11.75 11.14
CA GLU A 270 -3.71 -10.69 10.31
C GLU A 270 -2.18 -10.65 10.47
N LEU A 271 -1.47 -10.72 9.35
CA LEU A 271 -0.01 -10.62 9.30
C LEU A 271 0.39 -9.34 8.59
N GLU A 272 1.18 -8.51 9.25
CA GLU A 272 1.74 -7.30 8.67
C GLU A 272 3.26 -7.29 8.72
N LEU A 273 3.84 -6.65 7.71
CA LEU A 273 5.26 -6.36 7.69
C LEU A 273 5.50 -4.97 8.28
N ARG A 274 6.54 -4.84 9.11
CA ARG A 274 7.08 -3.53 9.46
C ARG A 274 7.71 -2.92 8.21
N GLY A 275 7.31 -1.71 7.87
CA GLY A 275 7.77 -1.02 6.66
C GLY A 275 7.39 0.46 6.66
N VAL A 276 7.64 1.12 5.54
CA VAL A 276 7.44 2.55 5.36
C VAL A 276 6.71 2.80 4.05
N VAL A 277 5.68 3.65 4.10
CA VAL A 277 4.99 4.13 2.90
C VAL A 277 5.69 5.37 2.37
N PHE A 278 5.88 5.43 1.05
CA PHE A 278 6.44 6.57 0.36
C PHE A 278 5.68 6.90 -0.93
N PRO A 279 5.53 8.19 -1.28
CA PRO A 279 4.99 8.59 -2.57
C PRO A 279 5.99 8.31 -3.69
N TYR A 280 5.49 7.79 -4.82
CA TYR A 280 6.27 7.56 -6.02
C TYR A 280 5.56 8.12 -7.26
N GLN A 281 6.35 8.80 -8.10
CA GLN A 281 5.90 9.57 -9.26
C GLN A 281 6.67 9.12 -10.50
N HIS A 282 6.03 9.14 -11.66
CA HIS A 282 6.67 8.77 -12.92
C HIS A 282 7.81 9.76 -13.26
N PRO A 283 8.92 9.29 -13.86
CA PRO A 283 9.93 10.13 -14.52
C PRO A 283 9.40 11.24 -15.45
N ARG A 284 8.20 11.09 -16.03
CA ARG A 284 7.57 12.07 -16.93
C ARG A 284 6.60 13.05 -16.24
N GLY A 285 6.67 13.14 -14.91
CA GLY A 285 5.82 14.04 -14.12
C GLY A 285 4.66 13.34 -13.41
N ARG A 286 3.81 14.16 -12.78
CA ARG A 286 2.66 13.74 -11.96
C ARG A 286 1.55 13.10 -12.77
N TYR A 287 0.83 12.18 -12.14
CA TYR A 287 -0.41 11.58 -12.63
C TYR A 287 -0.27 10.84 -13.96
N GLN A 288 0.83 10.10 -14.10
CA GLN A 288 1.14 9.36 -15.33
C GLN A 288 0.98 7.84 -15.22
N PHE A 289 0.79 7.25 -14.04
CA PHE A 289 0.62 5.79 -13.92
C PHE A 289 -0.86 5.39 -13.95
N ASN A 290 -1.24 4.45 -14.81
CA ASN A 290 -2.42 3.62 -14.57
C ASN A 290 -2.13 2.60 -13.44
N PHE A 291 -3.15 1.90 -12.94
CA PHE A 291 -2.98 1.02 -11.77
C PHE A 291 -1.94 -0.10 -11.99
N HIS A 292 -1.90 -0.72 -13.18
CA HIS A 292 -0.96 -1.81 -13.46
C HIS A 292 0.48 -1.29 -13.67
N GLU A 293 0.62 -0.08 -14.21
CA GLU A 293 1.91 0.61 -14.27
C GLU A 293 2.40 1.00 -12.86
N ALA A 294 1.49 1.43 -11.98
CA ALA A 294 1.77 1.75 -10.59
C ALA A 294 2.23 0.53 -9.75
N GLN A 295 1.62 -0.64 -9.97
CA GLN A 295 2.08 -1.89 -9.35
C GLN A 295 3.54 -2.20 -9.69
N ARG A 296 3.84 -2.30 -11.00
CA ARG A 296 5.21 -2.57 -11.48
C ARG A 296 6.21 -1.51 -11.03
N ALA A 297 5.79 -0.24 -10.99
CA ALA A 297 6.62 0.85 -10.51
C ALA A 297 7.04 0.66 -9.04
N CYS A 298 6.16 0.17 -8.16
CA CYS A 298 6.56 -0.17 -6.79
C CYS A 298 7.46 -1.42 -6.74
N GLU A 299 7.12 -2.48 -7.49
CA GLU A 299 7.90 -3.73 -7.56
C GLU A 299 9.35 -3.47 -8.02
N GLU A 300 9.52 -2.65 -9.07
CA GLU A 300 10.82 -2.20 -9.55
C GLU A 300 11.64 -1.49 -8.46
N GLN A 301 10.99 -0.82 -7.51
CA GLN A 301 11.62 -0.12 -6.39
C GLN A 301 11.76 -0.94 -5.09
N ASP A 302 11.59 -2.28 -5.15
CA ASP A 302 11.66 -3.20 -3.99
C ASP A 302 10.56 -2.92 -2.95
N ALA A 303 9.38 -2.60 -3.45
CA ALA A 303 8.19 -2.24 -2.70
C ALA A 303 6.93 -2.86 -3.34
N VAL A 304 5.79 -2.74 -2.69
CA VAL A 304 4.45 -3.07 -3.23
C VAL A 304 3.57 -1.84 -3.19
N VAL A 305 2.41 -1.85 -3.86
CA VAL A 305 1.43 -0.77 -3.67
C VAL A 305 0.89 -0.85 -2.23
N ALA A 306 0.86 0.28 -1.53
CA ALA A 306 0.45 0.34 -0.13
C ALA A 306 -1.06 0.04 0.03
N SER A 307 -1.42 -0.58 1.15
CA SER A 307 -2.82 -0.70 1.59
C SER A 307 -3.33 0.64 2.15
N PHE A 308 -4.65 0.74 2.38
CA PHE A 308 -5.22 1.92 3.05
C PHE A 308 -4.73 2.06 4.50
N GLU A 309 -4.67 0.95 5.23
CA GLU A 309 -4.25 0.87 6.63
C GLU A 309 -2.77 1.27 6.78
N GLN A 310 -1.94 0.94 5.79
CA GLN A 310 -0.54 1.37 5.72
C GLN A 310 -0.43 2.87 5.43
N LEU A 311 -1.20 3.41 4.49
CA LEU A 311 -1.22 4.86 4.20
C LEU A 311 -1.75 5.66 5.40
N PHE A 312 -2.80 5.17 6.06
CA PHE A 312 -3.43 5.81 7.21
C PHE A 312 -2.43 5.93 8.38
N ARG A 313 -1.73 4.85 8.72
CA ARG A 313 -0.67 4.91 9.75
C ARG A 313 0.49 5.80 9.34
N ALA A 314 0.90 5.81 8.07
CA ALA A 314 1.92 6.74 7.60
C ALA A 314 1.48 8.21 7.78
N TRP A 315 0.20 8.51 7.58
CA TRP A 315 -0.38 9.83 7.85
C TRP A 315 -0.42 10.17 9.36
N GLU A 316 -0.76 9.21 10.23
CA GLU A 316 -0.67 9.36 11.69
C GLU A 316 0.78 9.63 12.15
N GLU A 317 1.76 9.01 11.48
CA GLU A 317 3.20 9.27 11.66
C GLU A 317 3.68 10.60 11.02
N GLY A 318 2.79 11.38 10.39
CA GLY A 318 3.08 12.71 9.86
C GLY A 318 3.24 12.82 8.34
N LEU A 319 2.97 11.77 7.55
CA LEU A 319 3.05 11.84 6.09
C LEU A 319 2.01 12.83 5.53
N ASP A 320 2.50 13.91 4.94
CA ASP A 320 1.69 14.89 4.21
C ASP A 320 2.09 14.91 2.72
N TRP A 321 1.13 14.64 1.83
CA TRP A 321 1.37 14.60 0.39
C TRP A 321 0.15 15.04 -0.41
N CYS A 322 0.31 16.08 -1.23
CA CYS A 322 -0.77 16.74 -1.96
C CYS A 322 -1.08 16.13 -3.35
N ASN A 323 -0.43 15.02 -3.73
CA ASN A 323 -0.75 14.32 -4.97
C ASN A 323 -1.60 13.07 -4.67
N ALA A 324 -2.68 12.91 -5.43
CA ALA A 324 -3.51 11.70 -5.42
C ALA A 324 -2.73 10.49 -5.97
N GLY A 325 -2.67 9.40 -5.20
CA GLY A 325 -1.94 8.18 -5.54
C GLY A 325 -2.81 6.93 -5.46
N TRP A 326 -2.51 5.93 -6.30
CA TRP A 326 -3.11 4.60 -6.22
C TRP A 326 -2.76 3.90 -4.90
N LEU A 327 -3.74 3.18 -4.37
CA LEU A 327 -3.60 2.17 -3.31
C LEU A 327 -3.93 0.77 -3.82
N GLN A 328 -3.58 -0.25 -3.04
CA GLN A 328 -3.66 -1.67 -3.41
C GLN A 328 -5.05 -2.11 -3.91
N ASP A 329 -6.11 -1.60 -3.27
CA ASP A 329 -7.54 -1.84 -3.59
C ASP A 329 -8.01 -1.18 -4.90
N ALA A 330 -7.10 -0.50 -5.61
CA ALA A 330 -7.38 0.38 -6.74
C ALA A 330 -8.31 1.58 -6.40
N SER A 331 -8.41 1.94 -5.12
CA SER A 331 -8.76 3.30 -4.74
C SER A 331 -7.61 4.27 -5.01
N VAL A 332 -7.96 5.56 -5.00
CA VAL A 332 -7.00 6.65 -5.18
C VAL A 332 -7.20 7.63 -4.03
N GLN A 333 -6.16 7.88 -3.26
CA GLN A 333 -6.24 8.64 -2.01
C GLN A 333 -5.01 9.55 -1.85
N TYR A 334 -5.03 10.47 -0.88
CA TYR A 334 -3.84 11.25 -0.50
C TYR A 334 -3.93 11.75 0.97
N PRO A 335 -2.82 11.69 1.74
CA PRO A 335 -2.80 12.10 3.14
C PRO A 335 -2.47 13.59 3.30
N ILE A 336 -3.22 14.31 4.15
CA ILE A 336 -2.96 15.72 4.47
C ILE A 336 -2.94 15.90 5.99
N THR A 337 -1.82 16.32 6.55
CA THR A 337 -1.70 16.72 7.96
C THR A 337 -1.95 18.22 8.14
N GLN A 338 -1.59 19.04 7.14
CA GLN A 338 -1.75 20.50 7.16
C GLN A 338 -2.71 20.99 6.07
N THR A 339 -3.87 21.51 6.47
CA THR A 339 -4.93 21.97 5.56
C THR A 339 -4.46 23.19 4.76
N ARG A 340 -4.69 23.18 3.44
CA ARG A 340 -4.22 24.24 2.54
C ARG A 340 -4.99 24.28 1.22
N HIS A 341 -5.16 25.48 0.67
CA HIS A 341 -5.99 25.73 -0.51
C HIS A 341 -5.76 24.76 -1.69
N PRO A 342 -4.53 24.52 -2.17
CA PRO A 342 -4.28 23.64 -3.32
C PRO A 342 -4.64 22.17 -3.09
N CYS A 343 -4.73 21.74 -1.83
CA CYS A 343 -4.89 20.34 -1.44
C CYS A 343 -6.31 20.07 -0.94
N GLY A 344 -7.30 20.68 -1.60
CA GLY A 344 -8.72 20.56 -1.27
C GLY A 344 -9.19 21.52 -0.16
N GLY A 345 -8.68 22.75 -0.11
CA GLY A 345 -9.25 23.82 0.71
C GLY A 345 -8.91 23.78 2.21
N LEU A 346 -9.25 24.89 2.89
CA LEU A 346 -9.06 25.11 4.33
C LEU A 346 -10.23 24.59 5.19
N SER A 347 -11.40 24.35 4.59
CA SER A 347 -12.63 23.94 5.27
C SER A 347 -12.69 22.45 5.63
N LEU A 348 -11.84 21.63 5.01
CA LEU A 348 -11.73 20.19 5.30
C LEU A 348 -10.60 19.95 6.30
N ALA A 349 -10.88 19.21 7.36
CA ALA A 349 -9.91 18.81 8.37
C ALA A 349 -8.71 18.02 7.79
N PRO A 350 -7.61 17.87 8.56
CA PRO A 350 -6.57 16.88 8.29
C PRO A 350 -7.15 15.46 8.17
N GLY A 351 -6.55 14.62 7.34
CA GLY A 351 -7.00 13.25 7.10
C GLY A 351 -6.51 12.68 5.77
N VAL A 352 -6.74 11.38 5.57
CA VAL A 352 -6.59 10.71 4.28
C VAL A 352 -7.81 10.99 3.42
N ARG A 353 -7.61 11.71 2.31
CA ARG A 353 -8.68 12.16 1.41
C ARG A 353 -8.84 11.16 0.27
N SER A 354 -10.05 10.62 0.10
CA SER A 354 -10.32 9.56 -0.87
C SER A 354 -11.06 10.07 -2.11
N TYR A 355 -10.63 9.58 -3.28
CA TYR A 355 -11.37 9.65 -4.54
C TYR A 355 -12.15 8.36 -4.83
N GLY A 356 -12.08 7.37 -3.93
CA GLY A 356 -12.70 6.04 -4.10
C GLY A 356 -12.05 5.18 -5.19
N PRO A 357 -12.65 4.02 -5.51
CA PRO A 357 -12.19 3.13 -6.58
C PRO A 357 -12.15 3.82 -7.95
N ARG A 358 -11.06 3.65 -8.69
CA ARG A 358 -10.85 4.28 -10.01
C ARG A 358 -10.59 3.24 -11.11
N HIS A 359 -10.89 3.61 -12.37
CA HIS A 359 -10.81 2.68 -13.49
C HIS A 359 -9.34 2.34 -13.83
N ARG A 360 -8.89 1.17 -13.36
CA ARG A 360 -7.50 0.65 -13.37
C ARG A 360 -6.69 0.88 -14.65
N ARG A 361 -7.34 0.87 -15.84
CA ARG A 361 -6.69 1.07 -17.15
C ARG A 361 -6.82 2.47 -17.78
N ARG A 362 -7.75 3.32 -17.29
CA ARG A 362 -8.13 4.59 -17.98
C ARG A 362 -7.68 5.81 -17.20
N HIS A 363 -7.82 5.78 -15.88
CA HIS A 363 -7.38 6.90 -15.05
C HIS A 363 -5.87 6.79 -14.80
N ARG A 364 -5.23 7.94 -14.54
CA ARG A 364 -3.80 8.01 -14.25
C ARG A 364 -3.57 8.89 -13.02
N TYR A 365 -2.69 8.44 -12.14
CA TYR A 365 -2.36 9.04 -10.85
C TYR A 365 -0.89 8.77 -10.50
N ASP A 366 -0.44 9.24 -9.33
CA ASP A 366 0.82 8.79 -8.73
C ASP A 366 0.56 7.46 -7.99
N VAL A 367 1.49 6.96 -7.18
CA VAL A 367 1.27 5.77 -6.34
C VAL A 367 1.91 5.92 -4.97
N PHE A 368 1.29 5.35 -3.94
CA PHE A 368 1.94 5.15 -2.65
C PHE A 368 2.49 3.73 -2.60
N CYS A 369 3.81 3.61 -2.48
CA CYS A 369 4.49 2.33 -2.37
C CYS A 369 4.85 2.04 -0.91
N PHE A 370 4.75 0.78 -0.49
CA PHE A 370 5.17 0.29 0.81
C PHE A 370 6.45 -0.55 0.67
N ALA A 371 7.52 -0.13 1.33
CA ALA A 371 8.77 -0.90 1.45
C ALA A 371 8.89 -1.50 2.85
N ALA A 372 9.01 -2.83 2.93
CA ALA A 372 9.28 -3.52 4.19
C ALA A 372 10.69 -3.20 4.72
N ALA A 373 10.89 -3.38 6.03
CA ALA A 373 12.17 -3.21 6.70
C ALA A 373 13.26 -4.10 6.06
N LEU A 374 14.36 -3.48 5.64
CA LEU A 374 15.38 -4.09 4.79
C LEU A 374 16.36 -4.99 5.56
N ARG A 375 16.63 -6.16 4.99
CA ARG A 375 17.80 -6.99 5.31
C ARG A 375 18.96 -6.65 4.37
N GLY A 376 19.97 -6.00 4.92
CA GLY A 376 21.08 -5.43 4.16
C GLY A 376 21.48 -4.08 4.72
N GLN A 377 22.32 -3.36 4.00
CA GLN A 377 22.74 -2.00 4.31
C GLN A 377 22.64 -1.12 3.06
N VAL A 378 21.99 0.04 3.19
CA VAL A 378 22.13 1.15 2.23
C VAL A 378 23.08 2.17 2.82
N TYR A 379 24.01 2.67 2.02
CA TYR A 379 25.02 3.64 2.41
C TYR A 379 25.33 4.57 1.23
N TYR A 380 25.87 5.75 1.52
CA TYR A 380 26.44 6.65 0.50
C TYR A 380 27.85 6.18 0.19
N LEU A 381 28.18 5.97 -1.09
CA LEU A 381 29.54 5.65 -1.50
C LEU A 381 30.36 6.95 -1.60
N GLU A 382 31.40 7.07 -0.79
CA GLU A 382 32.32 8.20 -0.89
C GLU A 382 33.20 8.04 -2.13
N HIS A 383 33.05 8.93 -3.09
CA HIS A 383 33.81 8.95 -4.35
C HIS A 383 34.42 10.34 -4.54
N PRO A 384 35.69 10.47 -5.03
CA PRO A 384 36.38 11.76 -5.13
C PRO A 384 35.68 12.76 -6.06
N GLU A 385 35.05 12.28 -7.13
CA GLU A 385 34.24 13.08 -8.05
C GLU A 385 32.75 12.73 -7.94
N LYS A 386 31.89 13.65 -8.37
CA LYS A 386 30.47 13.35 -8.61
C LYS A 386 30.32 12.54 -9.91
N LEU A 387 29.31 11.67 -9.96
CA LEU A 387 29.17 10.62 -10.96
C LEU A 387 27.97 10.88 -11.87
N THR A 388 28.02 10.38 -13.11
CA THR A 388 26.82 10.13 -13.93
C THR A 388 26.05 8.93 -13.40
N LEU A 389 24.81 8.71 -13.87
CA LEU A 389 24.03 7.53 -13.47
C LEU A 389 24.66 6.20 -13.91
N ALA A 390 25.45 6.20 -14.98
CA ALA A 390 26.17 5.01 -15.46
C ALA A 390 27.35 4.69 -14.54
N GLU A 391 28.22 5.67 -14.31
CA GLU A 391 29.39 5.53 -13.41
C GLU A 391 28.96 5.22 -11.97
N ALA A 392 27.83 5.79 -11.51
CA ALA A 392 27.24 5.48 -10.22
C ALA A 392 26.85 3.99 -10.07
N LYS A 393 26.37 3.36 -11.15
CA LYS A 393 26.02 1.93 -11.16
C LYS A 393 27.27 1.06 -11.12
N GLU A 394 28.28 1.43 -11.90
CA GLU A 394 29.59 0.76 -11.98
C GLU A 394 30.32 0.84 -10.64
N ALA A 395 30.44 2.03 -10.04
CA ALA A 395 31.10 2.23 -8.75
C ALA A 395 30.47 1.41 -7.60
N CYS A 396 29.13 1.25 -7.58
CA CYS A 396 28.50 0.34 -6.63
C CYS A 396 28.84 -1.13 -6.91
N GLN A 397 28.98 -1.54 -8.17
CA GLN A 397 29.33 -2.92 -8.54
C GLN A 397 30.80 -3.24 -8.19
N GLU A 398 31.71 -2.29 -8.39
CA GLU A 398 33.13 -2.40 -8.00
C GLU A 398 33.29 -2.57 -6.47
N ASP A 399 32.46 -1.88 -5.68
CA ASP A 399 32.39 -2.06 -4.21
C ASP A 399 31.64 -3.35 -3.79
N GLY A 400 31.29 -4.24 -4.72
CA GLY A 400 30.57 -5.50 -4.43
C GLY A 400 29.15 -5.28 -3.91
N ALA A 401 28.49 -4.22 -4.38
CA ALA A 401 27.13 -3.83 -4.04
C ALA A 401 26.30 -3.59 -5.32
N GLN A 402 25.08 -3.08 -5.16
CA GLN A 402 24.21 -2.67 -6.27
C GLN A 402 23.77 -1.22 -6.02
N ILE A 403 23.43 -0.46 -7.06
CA ILE A 403 22.81 0.86 -6.85
C ILE A 403 21.49 0.70 -6.09
N ALA A 404 21.27 1.50 -5.04
CA ALA A 404 20.12 1.36 -4.17
C ALA A 404 18.81 1.70 -4.90
N LYS A 405 17.76 0.94 -4.61
CA LYS A 405 16.39 1.25 -5.06
C LYS A 405 15.73 2.25 -4.11
N VAL A 406 14.67 2.90 -4.57
CA VAL A 406 13.97 3.93 -3.78
C VAL A 406 13.38 3.36 -2.48
N GLY A 407 12.70 2.21 -2.53
CA GLY A 407 12.14 1.57 -1.33
C GLY A 407 13.21 1.20 -0.31
N GLN A 408 14.39 0.77 -0.79
CA GLN A 408 15.55 0.46 0.07
C GLN A 408 16.10 1.70 0.78
N LEU A 409 16.17 2.85 0.09
CA LEU A 409 16.58 4.12 0.70
C LEU A 409 15.59 4.57 1.79
N PHE A 410 14.27 4.51 1.51
CA PHE A 410 13.25 4.83 2.51
C PHE A 410 13.30 3.88 3.72
N ALA A 411 13.46 2.58 3.50
CA ALA A 411 13.59 1.61 4.58
C ALA A 411 14.86 1.83 5.43
N ALA A 412 15.99 2.18 4.81
CA ALA A 412 17.22 2.51 5.52
C ALA A 412 17.11 3.81 6.32
N TRP A 413 16.47 4.84 5.76
CA TRP A 413 16.16 6.07 6.48
C TRP A 413 15.29 5.79 7.72
N LYS A 414 14.14 5.13 7.56
CA LYS A 414 13.16 4.89 8.65
C LYS A 414 13.69 3.92 9.73
N PHE A 415 14.37 2.83 9.35
CA PHE A 415 14.71 1.73 10.27
C PHE A 415 16.19 1.60 10.62
N ARG A 416 17.08 2.30 9.91
CA ARG A 416 18.53 2.36 10.22
C ARG A 416 19.00 3.76 10.59
N GLY A 417 18.12 4.76 10.53
CA GLY A 417 18.47 6.16 10.83
C GLY A 417 19.46 6.75 9.81
N LEU A 418 19.45 6.28 8.57
CA LEU A 418 20.35 6.77 7.52
C LEU A 418 20.12 8.28 7.31
N ASP A 419 21.14 9.07 7.62
CA ASP A 419 21.12 10.53 7.54
C ASP A 419 22.29 11.02 6.68
N ARG A 420 22.00 11.69 5.58
CA ARG A 420 23.01 12.28 4.70
C ARG A 420 22.44 13.45 3.91
N CYS A 421 23.16 14.57 3.89
CA CYS A 421 22.72 15.78 3.19
C CYS A 421 23.15 15.86 1.72
N ASP A 422 23.73 14.79 1.18
CA ASP A 422 24.22 14.74 -0.18
C ASP A 422 23.25 13.98 -1.07
N ALA A 423 22.83 14.63 -2.17
CA ALA A 423 22.09 13.94 -3.21
C ALA A 423 22.96 12.88 -3.90
N GLY A 424 22.35 11.71 -4.09
CA GLY A 424 22.96 10.58 -4.78
C GLY A 424 21.95 9.92 -5.71
N TRP A 425 22.48 9.32 -6.77
CA TRP A 425 21.72 8.52 -7.72
C TRP A 425 21.11 7.29 -7.06
N LEU A 426 19.94 6.91 -7.56
CA LEU A 426 19.25 5.65 -7.27
C LEU A 426 18.96 4.88 -8.56
N ALA A 427 18.57 3.61 -8.42
CA ALA A 427 18.34 2.69 -9.53
C ALA A 427 17.33 3.21 -10.59
N ASP A 428 16.32 3.98 -10.17
CA ASP A 428 15.28 4.59 -11.01
C ASP A 428 15.76 5.82 -11.82
N GLY A 429 17.02 6.24 -11.62
CA GLY A 429 17.54 7.48 -12.21
C GLY A 429 17.04 8.75 -11.53
N SER A 430 16.46 8.65 -10.33
CA SER A 430 16.21 9.82 -9.48
C SER A 430 17.45 10.17 -8.64
N ALA A 431 17.56 11.43 -8.25
CA ALA A 431 18.55 11.92 -7.30
C ALA A 431 17.86 12.27 -5.97
N ARG A 432 18.21 11.57 -4.89
CA ARG A 432 17.55 11.70 -3.57
C ARG A 432 18.57 11.79 -2.44
N TYR A 433 18.13 12.23 -1.25
CA TYR A 433 18.93 12.20 -0.02
C TYR A 433 18.04 12.01 1.23
N PRO A 434 18.46 11.19 2.21
CA PRO A 434 17.68 10.92 3.42
C PRO A 434 18.07 11.85 4.57
N VAL A 435 17.09 12.47 5.23
CA VAL A 435 17.30 13.31 6.41
C VAL A 435 16.56 12.70 7.59
N ALA A 436 17.27 12.06 8.50
CA ALA A 436 16.72 11.58 9.77
C ALA A 436 16.79 12.67 10.85
N HIS A 437 17.81 13.54 10.79
CA HIS A 437 18.03 14.65 11.72
C HIS A 437 17.98 15.99 10.96
N PRO A 438 16.84 16.72 11.00
CA PRO A 438 16.67 17.98 10.29
C PRO A 438 17.69 19.04 10.71
N ARG A 439 18.16 19.81 9.72
CA ARG A 439 19.18 20.87 9.87
C ARG A 439 18.96 21.95 8.82
N SER A 440 19.28 23.21 9.15
CA SER A 440 18.90 24.42 8.39
C SER A 440 19.26 24.41 6.90
N ASN A 441 20.33 23.71 6.53
CA ASN A 441 20.88 23.71 5.18
C ASN A 441 20.53 22.43 4.39
N CYS A 442 19.53 21.65 4.85
CA CYS A 442 19.27 20.29 4.36
C CYS A 442 17.80 20.01 4.02
N GLY A 443 17.15 20.94 3.33
CA GLY A 443 15.73 20.85 3.01
C GLY A 443 14.85 21.39 4.15
N SER A 444 13.68 20.77 4.35
CA SER A 444 12.70 21.25 5.35
C SER A 444 13.03 20.79 6.77
N VAL A 445 12.33 21.39 7.74
CA VAL A 445 12.45 21.12 9.20
C VAL A 445 11.96 19.74 9.65
N GLU A 446 11.36 18.96 8.76
CA GLU A 446 10.82 17.63 9.05
C GLU A 446 11.80 16.53 8.60
N PRO A 447 11.88 15.39 9.29
CA PRO A 447 12.57 14.21 8.78
C PRO A 447 11.93 13.71 7.48
N GLY A 448 12.72 13.11 6.58
CA GLY A 448 12.22 12.52 5.34
C GLY A 448 13.30 12.28 4.29
N VAL A 449 12.97 11.47 3.28
CA VAL A 449 13.76 11.39 2.04
C VAL A 449 13.34 12.51 1.11
N ARG A 450 14.29 13.36 0.72
CA ARG A 450 14.12 14.48 -0.19
C ARG A 450 14.55 14.08 -1.60
N SER A 451 13.97 14.70 -2.62
CA SER A 451 14.17 14.34 -4.03
C SER A 451 14.37 15.58 -4.90
N PHE A 452 15.34 15.51 -5.80
CA PHE A 452 15.53 16.47 -6.90
C PHE A 452 14.80 16.03 -8.18
N GLY A 453 13.98 14.99 -8.11
CA GLY A 453 13.29 14.40 -9.26
C GLY A 453 14.22 13.52 -10.08
N PHE A 454 14.09 13.60 -11.41
CA PHE A 454 14.82 12.80 -12.39
C PHE A 454 15.70 13.72 -13.24
N PRO A 455 16.90 14.09 -12.77
CA PRO A 455 17.84 14.93 -13.52
C PRO A 455 18.47 14.18 -14.70
N ASP A 456 19.19 14.90 -15.57
CA ASP A 456 19.88 14.31 -16.72
C ASP A 456 20.88 13.23 -16.25
N PRO A 457 20.73 11.95 -16.68
CA PRO A 457 21.62 10.85 -16.27
C PRO A 457 23.07 11.03 -16.70
N GLN A 458 23.37 11.92 -17.66
CA GLN A 458 24.73 12.26 -18.09
C GLN A 458 25.37 13.37 -17.25
N SER A 459 24.65 13.96 -16.29
CA SER A 459 25.19 15.00 -15.42
C SER A 459 26.02 14.43 -14.26
N ARG A 460 27.27 14.86 -14.13
CA ARG A 460 28.16 14.54 -13.00
C ARG A 460 27.92 15.46 -11.79
N ASN A 461 26.68 15.48 -11.29
CA ASN A 461 26.27 16.41 -10.21
C ASN A 461 26.03 15.72 -8.85
N TYR A 462 25.89 14.40 -8.82
CA TYR A 462 25.43 13.65 -7.65
C TYR A 462 26.41 12.53 -7.26
N GLY A 463 26.37 12.09 -6.01
CA GLY A 463 27.05 10.85 -5.61
C GLY A 463 26.18 9.63 -5.91
N VAL A 464 26.34 8.55 -5.15
CA VAL A 464 25.48 7.37 -5.27
C VAL A 464 25.18 6.75 -3.92
N TYR A 465 23.96 6.24 -3.77
CA TYR A 465 23.61 5.33 -2.68
C TYR A 465 23.71 3.89 -3.19
N CYS A 466 24.53 3.08 -2.53
CA CYS A 466 24.67 1.65 -2.82
C CYS A 466 23.93 0.83 -1.77
N HIS A 467 23.42 -0.33 -2.18
CA HIS A 467 22.79 -1.34 -1.35
C HIS A 467 23.63 -2.62 -1.39
N ARG A 468 24.06 -3.07 -0.21
CA ARG A 468 24.68 -4.38 0.00
C ARG A 468 23.66 -5.33 0.65
N PRO A 469 23.17 -6.36 -0.06
CA PRO A 469 22.38 -7.45 0.53
C PRO A 469 23.16 -8.16 1.64
N ARG A 470 22.44 -8.91 2.50
CA ARG A 470 23.04 -9.72 3.58
C ARG A 470 22.77 -11.19 3.38
#